data_AF-A0AAW6Y363-F1
#
_entry.id   AF-A0AAW6Y363-F1
#
_cell.length_a   1.000
_cell.length_b   1.000
_cell.length_c   1.000
_cell.angle_alpha   90.00
_cell.angle_beta   90.00
_cell.angle_gamma   90.00
#
_symmetry.space_group_name_H-M   'P 1'
#
loop_
_entity.id
_entity.type
_entity.pdbx_description
1 polymer ?
#
loop_
_entity_poly.entity_id
_entity_poly.type
_entity_poly.pdbx_seq_one_letter_code
_entity_poly.pdbx_strand_id
1 'polypeptide(L)'
;ISLPTNGFGTRWGDYNGTQAFYDGNGSLFAYNASGVIDVSEYQKEINWAAAKAAGVEGAIIRISYGWENGYDKYALRNIRECKRLGIPFGIYMYSYAEKPEDGANEGA
;
A
#
# COMPACT_ATOMS: atom_id res chain seq x y z
N ILE A 1 2.50 9.85 -15.06
CA ILE A 1 1.58 8.69 -15.06
C ILE A 1 0.53 9.01 -14.02
N SER A 2 -0.74 9.18 -14.40
CA SER A 2 -1.81 9.15 -13.39
C SER A 2 -2.01 7.69 -12.99
N LEU A 3 -2.47 7.46 -11.77
CA LEU A 3 -2.90 6.12 -11.36
C LEU A 3 -3.92 5.60 -12.39
N PRO A 4 -3.68 4.43 -13.01
CA PRO A 4 -4.48 3.97 -14.14
C PRO A 4 -5.93 3.76 -13.71
N THR A 5 -6.89 4.09 -14.59
CA THR A 5 -8.26 3.61 -14.46
C THR A 5 -8.21 2.09 -14.44
N ASN A 6 -8.65 1.46 -13.35
CA ASN A 6 -8.87 0.03 -13.41
C ASN A 6 -10.05 -0.22 -14.38
N GLY A 7 -10.12 -1.40 -15.01
CA GLY A 7 -11.22 -1.75 -15.94
C GLY A 7 -12.62 -1.72 -15.31
N PHE A 8 -12.72 -1.33 -14.04
CA PHE A 8 -13.93 -1.17 -13.24
C PHE A 8 -14.39 0.30 -13.16
N GLY A 9 -13.73 1.23 -13.86
CA GLY A 9 -14.16 2.64 -13.98
C GLY A 9 -13.72 3.57 -12.84
N THR A 10 -13.16 3.00 -11.75
CA THR A 10 -12.63 3.81 -10.65
C THR A 10 -11.37 4.53 -11.09
N ARG A 11 -11.19 5.77 -10.64
CA ARG A 11 -10.09 6.62 -11.11
C ARG A 11 -9.78 7.77 -10.16
N TRP A 12 -8.55 8.24 -10.26
CA TRP A 12 -8.14 9.52 -9.69
C TRP A 12 -8.50 10.67 -10.63
N GLY A 13 -8.79 11.84 -10.07
CA GLY A 13 -9.14 13.05 -10.79
C GLY A 13 -9.03 14.28 -9.89
N ASP A 14 -9.70 15.35 -10.31
CA ASP A 14 -9.77 16.62 -9.57
C ASP A 14 -11.21 16.90 -9.14
N TYR A 15 -11.37 17.37 -7.91
CA TYR A 15 -12.60 17.97 -7.43
C TYR A 15 -12.27 19.31 -6.78
N ASN A 16 -12.70 20.40 -7.42
CA ASN A 16 -12.48 21.77 -6.95
C ASN A 16 -11.00 22.11 -6.67
N GLY A 17 -10.08 21.66 -7.53
CA GLY A 17 -8.65 21.92 -7.39
C GLY A 17 -7.95 21.03 -6.36
N THR A 18 -8.64 20.02 -5.82
CA THR A 18 -8.07 19.03 -4.90
C THR A 18 -8.13 17.64 -5.49
N GLN A 19 -7.11 16.83 -5.22
CA GLN A 19 -7.06 15.45 -5.67
C GLN A 19 -8.28 14.67 -5.14
N ALA A 20 -8.93 13.94 -6.04
CA ALA A 20 -10.15 13.20 -5.76
C ALA A 20 -10.11 11.79 -6.36
N PHE A 21 -10.85 10.89 -5.73
CA PHE A 21 -11.09 9.53 -6.21
C PHE A 21 -12.57 9.39 -6.57
N TYR A 22 -12.83 8.85 -7.76
CA TYR A 22 -14.16 8.57 -8.28
C TYR A 22 -14.38 7.07 -8.32
N ASP A 23 -15.60 6.64 -7.97
CA ASP A 23 -16.01 5.25 -8.07
C ASP A 23 -16.24 4.79 -9.53
N GLY A 24 -16.62 3.53 -9.71
CA GLY A 24 -16.85 2.93 -11.03
C GLY A 24 -18.01 3.53 -11.80
N ASN A 25 -18.94 4.19 -11.12
CA ASN A 25 -20.08 4.89 -11.73
C ASN A 25 -19.74 6.36 -12.05
N GLY A 26 -18.53 6.82 -11.71
CA GLY A 26 -18.09 8.20 -11.88
C GLY A 26 -18.58 9.14 -10.77
N SER A 27 -19.08 8.62 -9.66
CA SER A 27 -19.45 9.43 -8.48
C SER A 27 -18.22 9.75 -7.65
N LEU A 28 -18.19 10.94 -7.03
CA LEU A 28 -17.12 11.34 -6.12
C LEU A 28 -17.13 10.43 -4.88
N PHE A 29 -16.06 9.66 -4.67
CA PHE A 29 -15.89 8.80 -3.50
C PHE A 29 -15.14 9.52 -2.38
N ALA A 30 -14.04 10.21 -2.71
CA ALA A 30 -13.24 10.99 -1.77
C ALA A 30 -12.58 12.18 -2.47
N TYR A 31 -12.33 13.28 -1.75
CA TYR A 31 -11.55 14.43 -2.20
C TYR A 31 -10.60 14.90 -1.09
N ASN A 32 -9.57 15.66 -1.45
CA ASN A 32 -8.43 15.91 -0.57
C ASN A 32 -7.85 14.60 0.00
N ALA A 33 -7.75 13.59 -0.87
CA ALA A 33 -7.38 12.22 -0.52
C ALA A 33 -5.99 11.88 -1.06
N SER A 34 -5.26 11.02 -0.34
CA SER A 34 -3.94 10.53 -0.77
C SER A 34 -4.00 9.11 -1.34
N GLY A 35 -3.22 8.88 -2.41
CA GLY A 35 -3.06 7.57 -3.03
C GLY A 35 -2.08 6.68 -2.27
N VAL A 36 -2.60 5.68 -1.55
CA VAL A 36 -1.81 4.69 -0.81
C VAL A 36 -1.88 3.34 -1.50
N ILE A 37 -0.73 2.65 -1.60
CA ILE A 37 -0.62 1.27 -2.11
C ILE A 37 -0.28 0.31 -0.98
N ASP A 38 -0.68 -0.95 -1.08
CA ASP A 38 -0.11 -2.03 -0.26
C ASP A 38 0.85 -2.89 -1.09
N VAL A 39 1.93 -3.34 -0.45
CA VAL A 39 3.00 -4.08 -1.13
C VAL A 39 3.56 -5.19 -0.25
N SER A 40 4.10 -6.20 -0.90
CA SER A 40 4.70 -7.40 -0.34
C SER A 40 5.77 -7.94 -1.29
N GLU A 41 6.31 -9.12 -1.02
CA GLU A 41 7.22 -9.81 -1.92
C GLU A 41 6.64 -10.10 -3.30
N TYR A 42 5.30 -10.14 -3.44
CA TYR A 42 4.64 -10.46 -4.70
C TYR A 42 4.81 -9.37 -5.76
N GLN A 43 5.07 -8.12 -5.35
CA GLN A 43 5.42 -7.02 -6.26
C GLN A 43 6.91 -7.04 -6.66
N LYS A 44 7.72 -7.93 -6.05
CA LYS A 44 9.16 -8.09 -6.28
C LYS A 44 9.92 -6.78 -6.00
N GLU A 45 10.98 -6.55 -6.76
CA GLU A 45 11.80 -5.34 -6.69
C GLU A 45 11.08 -4.12 -7.30
N ILE A 46 10.42 -3.34 -6.44
CA ILE A 46 9.75 -2.09 -6.85
C ILE A 46 10.78 -0.98 -7.13
N ASN A 47 10.57 -0.23 -8.22
CA ASN A 47 11.21 1.07 -8.45
C ASN A 47 10.40 2.16 -7.73
N TRP A 48 10.79 2.46 -6.49
CA TRP A 48 10.05 3.39 -5.63
C TRP A 48 10.12 4.85 -6.10
N ALA A 49 11.19 5.25 -6.78
CA ALA A 49 11.27 6.59 -7.37
C ALA A 49 10.25 6.76 -8.50
N ALA A 50 10.10 5.74 -9.34
CA ALA A 50 9.07 5.71 -10.38
C ALA A 50 7.65 5.65 -9.78
N ALA A 51 7.44 4.85 -8.73
CA ALA A 51 6.15 4.79 -8.03
C ALA A 51 5.75 6.15 -7.45
N LYS A 52 6.67 6.84 -6.77
CA LYS A 52 6.45 8.20 -6.25
C LYS A 52 6.12 9.18 -7.38
N ALA A 53 6.89 9.15 -8.48
CA ALA A 53 6.64 10.00 -9.65
C ALA A 53 5.30 9.70 -10.35
N ALA A 54 4.74 8.50 -10.13
CA ALA A 54 3.43 8.09 -10.62
C ALA A 54 2.27 8.46 -9.67
N GLY A 55 2.54 9.16 -8.57
CA GLY A 55 1.51 9.63 -7.64
C GLY A 55 1.26 8.74 -6.42
N VAL A 56 2.18 7.81 -6.10
CA VAL A 56 2.12 7.09 -4.82
C VAL A 56 2.53 8.05 -3.69
N GLU A 57 1.61 8.28 -2.76
CA GLU A 57 1.78 9.20 -1.64
C GLU A 57 2.00 8.48 -0.31
N GLY A 58 1.71 7.18 -0.24
CA GLY A 58 2.02 6.36 0.92
C GLY A 58 2.01 4.87 0.59
N ALA A 59 2.51 4.05 1.53
CA ALA A 59 2.51 2.61 1.39
C ALA A 59 2.07 1.87 2.67
N ILE A 60 1.49 0.69 2.54
CA ILE A 60 1.36 -0.29 3.63
C ILE A 60 2.19 -1.52 3.25
N ILE A 61 3.25 -1.79 4.02
CA ILE A 61 4.26 -2.80 3.66
C ILE A 61 4.01 -4.08 4.46
N ARG A 62 3.86 -5.23 3.79
CA ARG A 62 3.83 -6.52 4.48
C ARG A 62 5.18 -6.79 5.15
N ILE A 63 5.18 -7.08 6.44
CA ILE A 63 6.40 -7.42 7.17
C ILE A 63 6.55 -8.92 7.42
N SER A 64 5.44 -9.65 7.53
CA SER A 64 5.41 -11.09 7.84
C SER A 64 4.03 -11.68 7.49
N TYR A 65 3.93 -13.02 7.54
CA TYR A 65 2.67 -13.74 7.37
C TYR A 65 2.68 -15.06 8.16
N GLY A 66 1.64 -15.32 8.95
CA GLY A 66 1.49 -16.53 9.77
C GLY A 66 2.61 -16.78 10.77
N TRP A 67 2.60 -17.97 11.38
CA TRP A 67 3.70 -18.47 12.20
C TRP A 67 4.79 -19.11 11.33
N GLU A 68 6.05 -19.04 11.78
CA GLU A 68 7.23 -19.71 11.21
C GLU A 68 7.62 -19.37 9.75
N ASN A 69 6.89 -18.51 9.04
CA ASN A 69 7.26 -18.11 7.67
C ASN A 69 8.34 -17.01 7.61
N GLY A 70 8.71 -16.43 8.76
CA GLY A 70 9.69 -15.35 8.85
C GLY A 70 9.19 -14.02 8.26
N TYR A 71 10.14 -13.17 7.89
CA TYR A 71 9.84 -11.85 7.32
C TYR A 71 9.61 -11.91 5.81
N ASP A 72 8.74 -11.04 5.30
CA ASP A 72 8.57 -10.82 3.86
C ASP A 72 9.92 -10.40 3.23
N LYS A 73 10.29 -11.09 2.14
CA LYS A 73 11.62 -10.97 1.52
C LYS A 73 11.99 -9.55 1.08
N TYR A 74 10.99 -8.70 0.79
CA TYR A 74 11.21 -7.33 0.33
C TYR A 74 10.89 -6.27 1.38
N ALA A 75 10.35 -6.63 2.55
CA ALA A 75 9.94 -5.67 3.60
C ALA A 75 11.03 -4.66 3.92
N LEU A 76 12.25 -5.14 4.23
CA LEU A 76 13.35 -4.28 4.64
C LEU A 76 13.84 -3.35 3.52
N ARG A 77 13.85 -3.82 2.26
CA ARG A 77 14.17 -2.98 1.09
C ARG A 77 13.10 -1.91 0.89
N ASN A 78 11.82 -2.28 0.96
CA ASN A 78 10.70 -1.36 0.81
C ASN A 78 10.71 -0.28 1.89
N ILE A 79 10.92 -0.64 3.15
CA ILE A 79 11.05 0.32 4.26
C ILE A 79 12.24 1.28 4.03
N ARG A 80 13.39 0.76 3.60
CA ARG A 80 14.58 1.59 3.32
C ARG A 80 14.32 2.59 2.19
N GLU A 81 13.70 2.15 1.10
CA GLU A 81 13.41 3.01 -0.05
C GLU A 81 12.34 4.07 0.28
N CYS A 82 11.28 3.70 1.01
CA CYS A 82 10.30 4.66 1.50
C CYS A 82 10.94 5.72 2.40
N LYS A 83 11.82 5.32 3.34
CA LYS A 83 12.59 6.26 4.16
C LYS A 83 13.50 7.17 3.31
N ARG A 84 14.25 6.61 2.36
CA ARG A 84 15.16 7.35 1.47
C ARG A 84 14.43 8.40 0.64
N LEU A 85 13.22 8.08 0.19
CA LEU A 85 12.40 8.95 -0.67
C LEU A 85 11.40 9.81 0.10
N GLY A 86 11.30 9.67 1.43
CA GLY A 86 10.32 10.39 2.25
C GLY A 86 8.87 10.02 1.91
N ILE A 87 8.60 8.76 1.60
CA ILE A 87 7.24 8.22 1.41
C ILE A 87 6.74 7.72 2.77
N PRO A 88 5.68 8.30 3.36
CA PRO A 88 5.04 7.76 4.55
C PRO A 88 4.61 6.31 4.35
N PHE A 89 4.80 5.47 5.38
CA PHE A 89 4.38 4.08 5.29
C PHE A 89 3.84 3.56 6.62
N GLY A 90 2.87 2.66 6.53
CA GLY A 90 2.50 1.73 7.58
C GLY A 90 3.04 0.33 7.28
N ILE A 91 2.77 -0.60 8.18
CA ILE A 91 3.11 -2.01 8.03
C ILE A 91 1.86 -2.86 8.23
N TYR A 92 1.85 -4.05 7.65
CA TYR A 92 0.86 -5.08 7.97
C TYR A 92 1.51 -6.44 8.12
N MET A 93 0.84 -7.32 8.86
CA MET A 93 1.15 -8.73 9.00
C MET A 93 -0.09 -9.54 8.64
N TYR A 94 0.07 -10.55 7.81
CA TYR A 94 -1.05 -11.42 7.45
C TYR A 94 -1.17 -12.55 8.48
N SER A 95 -2.24 -12.55 9.27
CA SER A 95 -2.44 -13.51 10.36
C SER A 95 -2.86 -14.89 9.85
N TYR A 96 -2.31 -15.95 10.44
CA TYR A 96 -2.83 -17.33 10.34
C TYR A 96 -3.50 -17.79 11.65
N ALA A 97 -3.59 -16.94 12.68
CA ALA A 97 -4.10 -17.30 13.98
C ALA A 97 -5.48 -17.98 13.95
N GLU A 98 -5.60 -19.14 14.60
CA GLU A 98 -6.86 -19.87 14.74
C GLU A 98 -7.42 -19.79 16.17
N LYS A 99 -6.58 -19.38 17.12
CA LYS A 99 -6.90 -19.19 18.55
C LYS A 99 -6.11 -18.01 19.14
N PRO A 100 -6.50 -17.50 20.33
CA PRO A 100 -5.89 -16.31 20.93
C PRO A 100 -4.37 -16.40 21.13
N GLU A 101 -3.84 -17.59 21.45
CA GLU A 101 -2.41 -17.80 21.66
C GLU A 101 -1.60 -17.58 20.38
N ASP A 102 -2.16 -17.95 19.23
CA ASP A 102 -1.49 -17.75 17.92
C ASP A 102 -1.40 -16.25 17.62
N GLY A 103 -2.49 -15.50 17.85
CA GLY A 103 -2.50 -14.04 17.67
C GLY A 103 -1.53 -13.33 18.62
N ALA A 104 -1.38 -13.82 19.85
CA ALA A 104 -0.39 -13.32 20.79
C ALA A 104 1.04 -13.59 20.31
N ASN A 105 1.32 -14.77 19.76
CA ASN A 105 2.64 -15.12 19.20
C ASN A 105 2.99 -14.32 17.95
N GLU A 106 2.00 -14.04 17.10
CA GLU A 106 2.20 -13.22 15.90
C GLU A 106 2.51 -11.76 16.27
N GLY A 107 1.87 -11.23 17.32
CA GLY A 107 2.02 -9.83 17.75
C GLY A 107 3.19 -9.53 18.71
N ALA A 108 3.90 -10.55 19.19
CA ALA A 108 5.00 -10.45 20.16
C ALA A 108 6.34 -10.04 19.51
#